data_AF-F9UH30-F1
#
_entry.id   AF-F9UH30-F1
#
_cell.length_a   1.000
_cell.length_b   1.000
_cell.length_c   1.000
_cell.angle_alpha   90.00
_cell.angle_beta   90.00
_cell.angle_gamma   90.00
#
_symmetry.space_group_name_H-M   'P 1'
#
loop_
_entity.id
_entity.type
_entity.pdbx_description
1 polymer ?
#
loop_
_entity_poly.entity_id
_entity_poly.type
_entity_poly.pdbx_seq_one_letter_code
_entity_poly.pdbx_strand_id
1 'polypeptide(L)'
;MNITNVHALPETFRNAVRFLENVRQPIDSKRNAISVTRLIDSPRIVQLQKRYGEQLTADVTDQLWALLGSALHQVLAWNTDNEDVLTEQRMSVDINGWNVSGQFDRFDTAIGLLSDYKVTSVYGVLNGVKPEWEKQLNVLRYLLALNRYRVDRLEIIAVLRDWQSAQALRDPSYPAIPVVRIEVPVWDLVDTEDYIVSRVKLHQQAETEQTLPECTPAERWEKDATYAVVKPGRSRALRVFTTREEAETLVEATPGSALQVRSGESIRCERFCPCAAFCDQFQASQKTAQQSIAA
;
A
#
# COMPACT_ATOMS: atom_id res chain seq x y z
N MET A 1 8.54 6.64 16.03
CA MET A 1 7.21 7.26 15.88
C MET A 1 6.55 7.38 17.23
N ASN A 2 5.87 8.51 17.48
CA ASN A 2 5.11 8.77 18.68
C ASN A 2 3.67 8.25 18.53
N ILE A 3 3.26 7.34 19.40
CA ILE A 3 1.90 6.76 19.39
C ILE A 3 0.99 7.55 20.33
N THR A 4 -0.04 8.21 19.78
CA THR A 4 -1.08 8.95 20.51
C THR A 4 -2.31 8.09 20.80
N ASN A 5 -3.15 8.51 21.75
CA ASN A 5 -4.41 7.85 22.07
C ASN A 5 -5.50 8.92 22.23
N VAL A 6 -5.85 9.57 21.11
CA VAL A 6 -6.80 10.70 21.07
C VAL A 6 -8.19 10.28 21.54
N HIS A 7 -8.55 9.02 21.34
CA HIS A 7 -9.86 8.47 21.67
C HIS A 7 -9.95 7.83 23.08
N ALA A 8 -8.91 7.97 23.91
CA ALA A 8 -8.86 7.43 25.27
C ALA A 8 -9.20 5.92 25.36
N LEU A 9 -8.73 5.13 24.39
CA LEU A 9 -8.84 3.67 24.41
C LEU A 9 -8.11 3.08 25.63
N PRO A 10 -8.49 1.87 26.10
CA PRO A 10 -7.73 1.18 27.13
C PRO A 10 -6.24 1.10 26.79
N GLU A 11 -5.36 1.36 27.76
CA GLU A 11 -3.91 1.45 27.55
C GLU A 11 -3.31 0.15 26.94
N THR A 12 -4.00 -0.98 27.10
CA THR A 12 -3.66 -2.25 26.46
C THR A 12 -3.52 -2.13 24.94
N PHE A 13 -4.37 -1.34 24.26
CA PHE A 13 -4.26 -1.12 22.82
C PHE A 13 -3.01 -0.34 22.45
N ARG A 14 -2.70 0.72 23.20
CA ARG A 14 -1.48 1.53 23.00
C ARG A 14 -0.22 0.69 23.23
N ASN A 15 -0.22 -0.13 24.28
CA ASN A 15 0.88 -1.04 24.57
C ASN A 15 1.06 -2.10 23.46
N ALA A 16 -0.02 -2.66 22.93
CA ALA A 16 0.04 -3.62 21.82
C ALA A 16 0.60 -2.98 20.55
N VAL A 17 0.17 -1.77 20.19
CA VAL A 17 0.71 -1.02 19.05
C VAL A 17 2.19 -0.71 19.24
N ARG A 18 2.60 -0.23 20.43
CA ARG A 18 4.01 0.04 20.75
C ARG A 18 4.88 -1.22 20.69
N PHE A 19 4.37 -2.31 21.24
CA PHE A 19 5.04 -3.62 21.16
C PHE A 19 5.24 -4.02 19.71
N LEU A 20 4.19 -3.92 18.88
CA LEU A 20 4.27 -4.25 17.47
C LEU A 20 5.30 -3.39 16.72
N GLU A 21 5.31 -2.08 16.94
CA GLU A 21 6.30 -1.17 16.35
C GLU A 21 7.74 -1.53 16.75
N ASN A 22 7.95 -1.95 18.00
CA ASN A 22 9.26 -2.39 18.47
C ASN A 22 9.70 -3.72 17.85
N VAL A 23 8.78 -4.68 17.70
CA VAL A 23 9.07 -5.97 17.06
C VAL A 23 9.32 -5.81 15.56
N ARG A 24 8.62 -4.87 14.92
CA ARG A 24 8.76 -4.56 13.50
C ARG A 24 9.94 -3.64 13.17
N GLN A 25 10.79 -3.29 14.14
CA GLN A 25 11.87 -2.35 13.89
C GLN A 25 12.63 -2.72 12.60
N PRO A 26 12.75 -1.78 11.63
CA PRO A 26 13.23 -2.15 10.31
C PRO A 26 14.63 -2.71 10.41
N ILE A 27 14.84 -3.89 9.83
CA ILE A 27 16.18 -4.47 9.60
C ILE A 27 17.04 -3.47 8.79
N ASP A 28 16.35 -2.65 7.99
CA ASP A 28 16.83 -1.52 7.18
C ASP A 28 17.24 -0.29 8.00
N SER A 29 17.28 -0.40 9.33
CA SER A 29 17.96 0.58 10.20
C SER A 29 19.49 0.53 10.03
N LYS A 30 20.01 -0.60 9.50
CA LYS A 30 21.40 -0.74 9.10
C LYS A 30 21.66 0.02 7.80
N ARG A 31 22.85 0.61 7.67
CA ARG A 31 23.32 1.14 6.38
C ARG A 31 23.35 0.00 5.35
N ASN A 32 23.05 0.35 4.09
CA ASN A 32 23.06 -0.58 2.97
C ASN A 32 22.13 -1.78 3.15
N ALA A 33 20.99 -1.62 3.80
CA ALA A 33 19.97 -2.66 3.93
C ALA A 33 18.59 -2.11 3.54
N ILE A 34 17.83 -2.92 2.80
CA ILE A 34 16.45 -2.59 2.41
C ILE A 34 15.58 -3.84 2.37
N SER A 35 14.38 -3.73 2.94
CA SER A 35 13.37 -4.77 2.95
C SER A 35 12.60 -4.74 1.64
N VAL A 36 12.06 -5.88 1.19
CA VAL A 36 11.21 -5.95 -0.01
C VAL A 36 10.08 -4.92 0.07
N THR A 37 9.42 -4.81 1.22
CA THR A 37 8.33 -3.84 1.43
C THR A 37 8.76 -2.39 1.25
N ARG A 38 10.00 -2.03 1.60
CA ARG A 38 10.54 -0.67 1.39
C ARG A 38 11.12 -0.48 0.00
N LEU A 39 11.69 -1.53 -0.59
CA LEU A 39 12.25 -1.51 -1.94
C LEU A 39 11.18 -1.14 -2.98
N ILE A 40 10.00 -1.75 -2.88
CA ILE A 40 8.88 -1.52 -3.80
C ILE A 40 8.17 -0.18 -3.55
N ASP A 41 8.37 0.43 -2.38
CA ASP A 41 7.77 1.71 -2.00
C ASP A 41 8.62 2.90 -2.44
N SER A 42 8.04 4.10 -2.42
CA SER A 42 8.67 5.33 -2.87
C SER A 42 9.96 5.65 -2.10
N PRO A 43 11.08 5.95 -2.78
CA PRO A 43 12.33 6.35 -2.13
C PRO A 43 12.13 7.57 -1.23
N ARG A 44 11.29 8.53 -1.65
CA ARG A 44 10.94 9.70 -0.84
C ARG A 44 10.29 9.33 0.47
N ILE A 45 9.30 8.43 0.46
CA ILE A 45 8.62 8.01 1.70
C ILE A 45 9.59 7.31 2.63
N VAL A 46 10.40 6.38 2.10
CA VAL A 46 11.42 5.66 2.88
C VAL A 46 12.42 6.63 3.51
N GLN A 47 12.94 7.60 2.75
CA GLN A 47 13.90 8.57 3.26
C GLN A 47 13.28 9.56 4.26
N LEU A 48 12.04 10.02 4.04
CA LEU A 48 11.34 10.87 5.01
C LEU A 48 11.08 10.11 6.33
N GLN A 49 10.73 8.82 6.28
CA GLN A 49 10.61 7.99 7.49
C GLN A 49 11.94 7.85 8.22
N LYS A 50 13.06 7.69 7.49
CA LYS A 50 14.41 7.66 8.09
C LYS A 50 14.76 9.00 8.73
N ARG A 51 14.52 10.13 8.04
CA ARG A 51 14.88 11.49 8.49
C ARG A 51 14.03 11.97 9.67
N TYR A 52 12.73 11.66 9.69
CA TYR A 52 11.77 12.22 10.63
C TYR A 52 11.09 11.17 11.53
N GLY A 53 11.57 9.92 11.54
CA GLY A 53 10.91 8.79 12.20
C GLY A 53 10.56 8.99 13.69
N GLU A 54 11.37 9.76 14.42
CA GLU A 54 11.12 10.13 15.82
C GLU A 54 10.05 11.22 15.98
N GLN A 55 9.88 12.06 14.95
CA GLN A 55 8.91 13.16 14.92
C GLN A 55 7.56 12.72 14.34
N LEU A 56 7.55 11.63 13.57
CA LEU A 56 6.31 11.02 13.07
C LEU A 56 5.38 10.72 14.24
N THR A 57 4.10 11.00 14.04
CA THR A 57 3.03 10.74 15.01
C THR A 57 1.95 9.90 14.35
N ALA A 58 1.42 8.91 15.06
CA ALA A 58 0.25 8.14 14.62
C ALA A 58 -0.64 7.83 15.81
N ASP A 59 -1.95 7.85 15.60
CA ASP A 59 -2.88 7.43 16.64
C ASP A 59 -2.98 5.91 16.73
N VAL A 60 -3.28 5.40 17.92
CA VAL A 60 -3.58 3.97 18.13
C VAL A 60 -4.64 3.49 17.15
N THR A 61 -5.68 4.28 16.86
CA THR A 61 -6.76 3.88 15.94
C THR A 61 -6.27 3.62 14.52
N ASP A 62 -5.28 4.39 14.06
CA ASP A 62 -4.71 4.26 12.73
C ASP A 62 -3.88 2.97 12.58
N GLN A 63 -3.36 2.47 13.71
CA GLN A 63 -2.52 1.28 13.78
C GLN A 63 -3.29 -0.02 14.05
N LEU A 64 -4.60 0.05 14.35
CA LEU A 64 -5.41 -1.13 14.66
C LEU A 64 -5.42 -2.15 13.52
N TRP A 65 -5.44 -1.68 12.27
CA TRP A 65 -5.43 -2.57 11.11
C TRP A 65 -4.08 -3.26 10.91
N ALA A 66 -3.00 -2.54 11.16
CA ALA A 66 -1.65 -3.09 11.14
C ALA A 66 -1.48 -4.15 12.25
N LEU A 67 -2.04 -3.90 13.44
CA LEU A 67 -2.07 -4.84 14.56
C LEU A 67 -2.87 -6.10 14.23
N LEU A 68 -4.09 -5.95 13.69
CA LEU A 68 -4.93 -7.08 13.29
C LEU A 68 -4.25 -7.96 12.23
N GLY A 69 -3.63 -7.34 11.21
CA GLY A 69 -2.87 -8.06 10.19
C GLY A 69 -1.72 -8.88 10.79
N SER A 70 -0.93 -8.27 11.67
CA SER A 70 0.18 -9.00 12.31
C SER A 70 -0.26 -10.09 13.28
N ALA A 71 -1.40 -9.93 13.95
CA ALA A 71 -1.95 -10.99 14.78
C ALA A 71 -2.38 -12.18 13.92
N LEU A 72 -3.05 -11.92 12.79
CA LEU A 72 -3.47 -12.97 11.86
C LEU A 72 -2.26 -13.72 11.29
N HIS A 73 -1.22 -13.01 10.82
CA HIS A 73 0.01 -13.62 10.31
C HIS A 73 0.64 -14.58 11.31
N GLN A 74 0.85 -14.11 12.55
CA GLN A 74 1.42 -14.93 13.62
C GLN A 74 0.58 -16.20 13.88
N VAL A 75 -0.74 -16.05 13.99
CA VAL A 75 -1.63 -17.19 14.25
C VAL A 75 -1.61 -18.20 13.09
N LEU A 76 -1.59 -17.73 11.84
CA LEU A 76 -1.51 -18.61 10.67
C LEU A 76 -0.17 -19.34 10.57
N ALA A 77 0.92 -18.73 11.05
CA ALA A 77 2.22 -19.38 11.11
C ALA A 77 2.29 -20.47 12.20
N TRP A 78 1.60 -20.27 13.34
CA TRP A 78 1.72 -21.08 14.57
C TRP A 78 1.26 -22.55 14.51
N ASN A 79 0.89 -23.09 13.35
CA ASN A 79 0.49 -24.50 13.26
C ASN A 79 0.86 -25.12 11.91
N THR A 80 2.04 -24.78 11.40
CA THR A 80 2.57 -25.32 10.15
C THR A 80 3.46 -26.54 10.43
N ASP A 81 2.87 -27.64 10.92
CA ASP A 81 3.58 -28.90 11.17
C ASP A 81 3.75 -29.74 9.88
N ASN A 82 3.99 -29.08 8.75
CA ASN A 82 4.21 -29.74 7.47
C ASN A 82 5.65 -29.49 7.02
N GLU A 83 6.43 -30.56 6.83
CA GLU A 83 7.83 -30.50 6.39
C GLU A 83 7.98 -29.79 5.04
N ASP A 84 6.94 -29.80 4.20
CA ASP A 84 6.92 -29.15 2.88
C ASP A 84 6.43 -27.68 2.92
N VAL A 85 6.19 -27.10 4.09
CA VAL A 85 5.70 -25.73 4.20
C VAL A 85 6.60 -24.90 5.09
N LEU A 86 7.22 -23.89 4.48
CA LEU A 86 7.99 -22.88 5.18
C LEU A 86 7.08 -21.69 5.50
N THR A 87 7.19 -21.13 6.69
CA THR A 87 6.46 -19.91 7.09
C THR A 87 7.39 -18.94 7.79
N GLU A 88 7.12 -17.63 7.62
CA GLU A 88 7.80 -16.55 8.33
C GLU A 88 9.34 -16.56 8.22
N GLN A 89 9.91 -17.18 7.19
CA GLN A 89 11.37 -17.19 7.01
C GLN A 89 11.85 -15.96 6.25
N ARG A 90 13.07 -15.52 6.58
CA ARG A 90 13.74 -14.42 5.89
C ARG A 90 14.67 -14.94 4.81
N MET A 91 14.58 -14.36 3.63
CA MET A 91 15.56 -14.52 2.56
C MET A 91 16.29 -13.19 2.34
N SER A 92 17.54 -13.24 1.90
CA SER A 92 18.31 -12.04 1.56
C SER A 92 19.35 -12.29 0.48
N VAL A 93 19.73 -11.23 -0.23
CA VAL A 93 20.76 -11.21 -1.26
C VAL A 93 21.48 -9.86 -1.23
N ASP A 94 22.76 -9.82 -1.63
CA ASP A 94 23.46 -8.57 -1.92
C ASP A 94 23.21 -8.13 -3.36
N ILE A 95 22.72 -6.91 -3.56
CA ILE A 95 22.52 -6.29 -4.88
C ILE A 95 23.10 -4.88 -4.83
N ASN A 96 24.09 -4.61 -5.68
CA ASN A 96 24.81 -3.34 -5.73
C ASN A 96 25.35 -2.90 -4.34
N GLY A 97 25.83 -3.85 -3.54
CA GLY A 97 26.35 -3.60 -2.19
C GLY A 97 25.29 -3.27 -1.14
N TRP A 98 24.00 -3.46 -1.46
CA TRP A 98 22.89 -3.37 -0.50
C TRP A 98 22.31 -4.77 -0.23
N ASN A 99 22.12 -5.09 1.05
CA ASN A 99 21.39 -6.27 1.48
C ASN A 99 19.88 -6.06 1.25
N VAL A 100 19.35 -6.70 0.21
CA VAL A 100 17.92 -6.78 -0.06
C VAL A 100 17.37 -7.99 0.68
N SER A 101 16.42 -7.79 1.59
CA SER A 101 15.86 -8.88 2.40
C SER A 101 14.34 -8.87 2.44
N GLY A 102 13.72 -10.02 2.61
CA GLY A 102 12.26 -10.14 2.67
C GLY A 102 11.84 -11.32 3.53
N GLN A 103 10.77 -11.13 4.30
CA GLN A 103 10.05 -12.21 4.95
C GLN A 103 8.85 -12.56 4.09
N PHE A 104 8.65 -13.86 3.84
CA PHE A 104 7.42 -14.34 3.24
C PHE A 104 6.54 -14.96 4.33
N ASP A 105 5.23 -14.93 4.09
CA ASP A 105 4.26 -15.45 5.06
C ASP A 105 4.23 -16.98 4.99
N ARG A 106 4.02 -17.55 3.78
CA ARG A 106 3.95 -19.00 3.55
C ARG A 106 4.50 -19.41 2.19
N PHE A 107 5.30 -20.47 2.16
CA PHE A 107 5.80 -21.10 0.95
C PHE A 107 5.67 -22.62 1.02
N ASP A 108 4.93 -23.18 0.07
CA ASP A 108 4.74 -24.62 -0.09
C ASP A 108 5.77 -25.17 -1.08
N THR A 109 6.78 -25.87 -0.57
CA THR A 109 7.92 -26.38 -1.35
C THR A 109 7.55 -27.56 -2.22
N ALA A 110 6.55 -28.36 -1.84
CA ALA A 110 6.12 -29.52 -2.61
C ALA A 110 5.48 -29.12 -3.96
N ILE A 111 4.73 -28.01 -3.97
CA ILE A 111 4.01 -27.55 -5.17
C ILE A 111 4.54 -26.22 -5.74
N GLY A 112 5.57 -25.64 -5.14
CA GLY A 112 6.18 -24.38 -5.57
C GLY A 112 5.24 -23.17 -5.45
N LEU A 113 4.43 -23.08 -4.40
CA LEU A 113 3.43 -22.02 -4.21
C LEU A 113 3.82 -21.06 -3.09
N LEU A 114 4.08 -19.81 -3.44
CA LEU A 114 4.32 -18.72 -2.49
C LEU A 114 3.01 -17.95 -2.28
N SER A 115 2.57 -17.87 -1.03
CA SER A 115 1.35 -17.18 -0.61
C SER A 115 1.68 -16.02 0.33
N ASP A 116 1.02 -14.88 0.14
CA ASP A 116 1.06 -13.75 1.07
C ASP A 116 -0.37 -13.44 1.57
N TYR A 117 -0.52 -13.31 2.89
CA TYR A 117 -1.79 -13.04 3.54
C TYR A 117 -2.02 -11.54 3.64
N LYS A 118 -3.19 -11.07 3.22
CA LYS A 118 -3.56 -9.66 3.34
C LYS A 118 -4.87 -9.51 4.11
N VAL A 119 -4.89 -8.68 5.14
CA VAL A 119 -6.16 -8.18 5.71
C VAL A 119 -6.54 -6.90 4.97
N THR A 120 -7.66 -6.93 4.27
CA THR A 120 -8.10 -5.82 3.41
C THR A 120 -9.62 -5.67 3.43
N SER A 121 -10.09 -4.61 2.78
CA SER A 121 -11.52 -4.45 2.50
C SER A 121 -11.94 -5.27 1.27
N VAL A 122 -13.23 -5.58 1.17
CA VAL A 122 -13.85 -6.17 -0.04
C VAL A 122 -13.53 -5.30 -1.26
N TYR A 123 -13.68 -3.98 -1.15
CA TYR A 123 -13.35 -3.05 -2.23
C TYR A 123 -11.89 -3.18 -2.69
N GLY A 124 -10.98 -3.48 -1.77
CA GLY A 124 -9.56 -3.63 -2.04
C GLY A 124 -9.18 -4.82 -2.91
N VAL A 125 -10.09 -5.74 -3.19
CA VAL A 125 -9.86 -6.92 -4.05
C VAL A 125 -10.72 -6.95 -5.31
N LEU A 126 -11.67 -6.02 -5.46
CA LEU A 126 -12.60 -6.00 -6.60
C LEU A 126 -11.89 -5.86 -7.96
N ASN A 127 -10.76 -5.15 -7.99
CA ASN A 127 -9.99 -4.91 -9.21
C ASN A 127 -8.82 -5.91 -9.38
N GLY A 128 -8.85 -7.04 -8.67
CA GLY A 128 -7.80 -8.05 -8.72
C GLY A 128 -6.58 -7.72 -7.86
N VAL A 129 -5.42 -8.25 -8.26
CA VAL A 129 -4.15 -8.05 -7.54
C VAL A 129 -3.70 -6.59 -7.63
N LYS A 130 -3.31 -6.02 -6.48
CA LYS A 130 -2.74 -4.68 -6.47
C LYS A 130 -1.30 -4.69 -7.00
N PRO A 131 -0.86 -3.68 -7.76
CA PRO A 131 0.49 -3.64 -8.30
C PRO A 131 1.60 -3.78 -7.25
N GLU A 132 1.40 -3.25 -6.04
CA GLU A 132 2.35 -3.40 -4.93
C GLU A 132 2.45 -4.84 -4.42
N TRP A 133 1.34 -5.61 -4.42
CA TRP A 133 1.35 -7.01 -3.99
C TRP A 133 2.06 -7.89 -5.02
N GLU A 134 1.81 -7.64 -6.30
CA GLU A 134 2.49 -8.31 -7.41
C GLU A 134 4.00 -8.08 -7.36
N LYS A 135 4.43 -6.82 -7.20
CA LYS A 135 5.85 -6.47 -7.01
C LYS A 135 6.45 -7.19 -5.81
N GLN A 136 5.77 -7.15 -4.65
CA GLN A 136 6.26 -7.76 -3.41
C GLN A 136 6.52 -9.27 -3.59
N LEU A 137 5.54 -10.01 -4.11
CA LEU A 137 5.63 -11.46 -4.28
C LEU A 137 6.67 -11.86 -5.33
N ASN A 138 6.79 -11.11 -6.43
CA ASN A 138 7.82 -11.40 -7.44
C ASN A 138 9.23 -11.17 -6.89
N VAL A 139 9.47 -10.11 -6.10
CA VAL A 139 10.77 -9.92 -5.43
C VAL A 139 11.04 -11.04 -4.41
N LEU A 140 10.05 -11.43 -3.60
CA LEU A 140 10.21 -12.55 -2.66
C LEU A 140 10.53 -13.87 -3.38
N ARG A 141 9.87 -14.13 -4.52
CA ARG A 141 10.18 -15.27 -5.39
C ARG A 141 11.61 -15.22 -5.92
N TYR A 142 12.10 -14.07 -6.35
CA TYR A 142 13.49 -13.91 -6.79
C TYR A 142 14.46 -14.23 -5.65
N LEU A 143 14.21 -13.74 -4.43
CA LEU A 143 15.01 -14.09 -3.26
C LEU A 143 15.01 -15.59 -2.98
N LEU A 144 13.86 -16.26 -3.06
CA LEU A 144 13.73 -17.71 -2.90
C LEU A 144 14.50 -18.48 -3.98
N ALA A 145 14.43 -18.03 -5.24
CA ALA A 145 15.15 -18.65 -6.36
C ALA A 145 16.67 -18.62 -6.15
N LEU A 146 17.22 -17.50 -5.69
CA LEU A 146 18.65 -17.40 -5.34
C LEU A 146 19.05 -18.28 -4.15
N ASN A 147 18.08 -18.61 -3.30
CA ASN A 147 18.24 -19.56 -2.19
C ASN A 147 17.87 -21.00 -2.59
N ARG A 148 17.89 -21.32 -3.90
CA ARG A 148 17.69 -22.66 -4.49
C ARG A 148 16.30 -23.25 -4.32
N TYR A 149 15.29 -22.42 -4.04
CA TYR A 149 13.90 -22.84 -4.06
C TYR A 149 13.27 -22.60 -5.44
N ARG A 150 12.46 -23.55 -5.89
CA ARG A 150 11.64 -23.40 -7.09
C ARG A 150 10.27 -22.86 -6.70
N VAL A 151 9.90 -21.70 -7.26
CA VAL A 151 8.59 -21.08 -7.07
C VAL A 151 7.91 -20.94 -8.43
N ASP A 152 6.83 -21.70 -8.62
CA ASP A 152 6.09 -21.80 -9.88
C ASP A 152 4.81 -20.95 -9.86
N ARG A 153 4.25 -20.67 -8.68
CA ARG A 153 2.99 -19.92 -8.53
C ARG A 153 3.05 -18.93 -7.38
N LEU A 154 2.32 -17.84 -7.54
CA LEU A 154 2.17 -16.77 -6.57
C LEU A 154 0.68 -16.53 -6.31
N GLU A 155 0.31 -16.33 -5.04
CA GLU A 155 -1.06 -15.94 -4.69
C GLU A 155 -1.12 -14.99 -3.50
N ILE A 156 -2.18 -14.20 -3.48
CA ILE A 156 -2.62 -13.47 -2.28
C ILE A 156 -3.80 -14.22 -1.67
N ILE A 157 -3.74 -14.44 -0.36
CA ILE A 157 -4.87 -14.91 0.44
C ILE A 157 -5.42 -13.71 1.22
N ALA A 158 -6.48 -13.10 0.68
CA ALA A 158 -7.09 -11.90 1.23
C ALA A 158 -8.19 -12.24 2.24
N VAL A 159 -8.03 -11.82 3.49
CA VAL A 159 -9.07 -11.83 4.53
C VAL A 159 -9.81 -10.50 4.52
N LEU A 160 -11.12 -10.57 4.28
CA LEU A 160 -11.98 -9.42 4.03
C LEU A 160 -12.64 -8.92 5.33
N ARG A 161 -12.06 -7.88 5.92
CA ARG A 161 -12.42 -7.38 7.26
C ARG A 161 -13.80 -6.73 7.37
N ASP A 162 -14.36 -6.30 6.25
CA ASP A 162 -15.67 -5.64 6.11
C ASP A 162 -16.67 -6.50 5.32
N TRP A 163 -16.41 -7.80 5.21
CA TRP A 163 -17.31 -8.75 4.56
C TRP A 163 -18.64 -8.89 5.30
N GLN A 164 -19.75 -9.00 4.54
CA GLN A 164 -21.10 -9.11 5.07
C GLN A 164 -21.85 -10.31 4.47
N SER A 165 -22.30 -11.23 5.33
CA SER A 165 -23.09 -12.40 4.92
C SER A 165 -24.38 -12.03 4.19
N ALA A 166 -25.06 -10.99 4.65
CA ALA A 166 -26.28 -10.50 4.02
C ALA A 166 -26.06 -9.96 2.60
N GLN A 167 -24.86 -9.46 2.28
CA GLN A 167 -24.54 -9.00 0.93
C GLN A 167 -24.18 -10.19 0.03
N ALA A 168 -23.40 -11.16 0.54
CA ALA A 168 -23.07 -12.39 -0.16
C ALA A 168 -24.31 -13.21 -0.61
N LEU A 169 -25.40 -13.17 0.17
CA LEU A 169 -26.67 -13.82 -0.21
C LEU A 169 -27.45 -13.09 -1.31
N ARG A 170 -27.22 -11.78 -1.49
CA ARG A 170 -28.01 -10.93 -2.39
C ARG A 170 -27.31 -10.64 -3.71
N ASP A 171 -25.99 -10.59 -3.70
CA ASP A 171 -25.16 -10.17 -4.83
C ASP A 171 -24.19 -11.29 -5.22
N PRO A 172 -24.42 -12.00 -6.33
CA PRO A 172 -23.53 -13.05 -6.81
C PRO A 172 -22.10 -12.56 -7.16
N SER A 173 -21.91 -11.25 -7.37
CA SER A 173 -20.59 -10.66 -7.62
C SER A 173 -19.81 -10.35 -6.34
N TYR A 174 -20.49 -10.37 -5.19
CA TYR A 174 -19.87 -10.21 -3.89
C TYR A 174 -19.18 -11.51 -3.46
N PRO A 175 -18.01 -11.47 -2.80
CA PRO A 175 -17.33 -12.67 -2.35
C PRO A 175 -18.24 -13.58 -1.51
N ALA A 176 -18.33 -14.86 -1.89
CA ALA A 176 -19.20 -15.83 -1.21
C ALA A 176 -18.78 -16.10 0.24
N ILE A 177 -17.48 -15.97 0.53
CA ILE A 177 -16.87 -16.17 1.86
C ILE A 177 -15.90 -15.02 2.17
N PRO A 178 -15.55 -14.78 3.44
CA PRO A 178 -14.67 -13.67 3.83
C PRO A 178 -13.18 -13.88 3.52
N VAL A 179 -12.84 -14.89 2.72
CA VAL A 179 -11.46 -15.20 2.30
C VAL A 179 -11.41 -15.42 0.80
N VAL A 180 -10.56 -14.68 0.10
CA VAL A 180 -10.43 -14.75 -1.36
C VAL A 180 -8.98 -15.07 -1.72
N ARG A 181 -8.80 -16.00 -2.65
CA ARG A 181 -7.51 -16.29 -3.28
C ARG A 181 -7.42 -15.51 -4.59
N ILE A 182 -6.32 -14.78 -4.76
CA ILE A 182 -6.06 -13.97 -5.94
C ILE A 182 -4.75 -14.46 -6.52
N GLU A 183 -4.79 -14.98 -7.75
CA GLU A 183 -3.58 -15.37 -8.47
C GLU A 183 -2.76 -14.13 -8.82
N VAL A 184 -1.44 -14.24 -8.65
CA VAL A 184 -0.51 -13.15 -8.94
C VAL A 184 0.35 -13.52 -10.14
N PRO A 185 0.43 -12.65 -11.17
CA PRO A 185 1.30 -12.87 -12.32
C PRO A 185 2.75 -13.12 -11.91
N VAL A 186 3.34 -14.17 -12.49
CA VAL A 186 4.74 -14.53 -12.28
C VAL A 186 5.59 -13.86 -13.35
N TRP A 187 6.57 -13.07 -12.93
CA TRP A 187 7.52 -12.43 -13.84
C TRP A 187 8.67 -13.35 -14.20
N ASP A 188 9.32 -13.09 -15.34
CA ASP A 188 10.61 -13.68 -15.62
C ASP A 188 11.63 -13.25 -14.55
N LEU A 189 12.59 -14.12 -14.23
CA LEU A 189 13.59 -13.81 -13.21
C LEU A 189 14.50 -12.65 -13.64
N VAL A 190 14.78 -12.51 -14.94
CA VAL A 190 15.57 -11.41 -15.51
C VAL A 190 14.81 -10.10 -15.35
N ASP A 191 13.53 -10.05 -15.73
CA ASP A 191 12.70 -8.86 -15.55
C ASP A 191 12.58 -8.46 -14.07
N THR A 192 12.50 -9.45 -13.19
CA THR A 192 12.45 -9.23 -11.75
C THR A 192 13.77 -8.68 -11.21
N GLU A 193 14.91 -9.20 -11.68
CA GLU A 193 16.24 -8.70 -11.34
C GLU A 193 16.41 -7.25 -11.80
N ASP A 194 16.07 -6.95 -13.04
CA ASP A 194 16.14 -5.59 -13.60
C ASP A 194 15.29 -4.60 -12.79
N TYR A 195 14.08 -5.03 -12.41
CA TYR A 195 13.23 -4.25 -11.51
C TYR A 195 13.92 -4.00 -10.16
N ILE A 196 14.44 -5.04 -9.49
CA ILE A 196 15.10 -4.92 -8.18
C ILE A 196 16.32 -4.01 -8.28
N VAL A 197 17.19 -4.22 -9.28
CA VAL A 197 18.39 -3.40 -9.52
C VAL A 197 18.01 -1.94 -9.74
N SER A 198 16.97 -1.66 -10.52
CA SER A 198 16.50 -0.29 -10.74
C SER A 198 16.02 0.37 -9.44
N ARG A 199 15.27 -0.37 -8.60
CA ARG A 199 14.78 0.13 -7.30
C ARG A 199 15.92 0.36 -6.32
N VAL A 200 16.89 -0.55 -6.22
CA VAL A 200 18.06 -0.37 -5.37
C VAL A 200 18.80 0.92 -5.73
N LYS A 201 19.04 1.17 -7.04
CA LYS A 201 19.68 2.40 -7.50
C LYS A 201 18.90 3.65 -7.11
N LEU A 202 17.58 3.67 -7.29
CA LEU A 202 16.73 4.79 -6.89
C LEU A 202 16.80 5.08 -5.39
N HIS A 203 16.79 4.03 -4.56
CA HIS A 203 16.90 4.19 -3.10
C HIS A 203 18.30 4.62 -2.65
N GLN A 204 19.34 4.12 -3.29
CA GLN A 204 20.73 4.55 -3.08
C GLN A 204 20.91 6.04 -3.40
N GLN A 205 20.41 6.48 -4.56
CA GLN A 205 20.45 7.88 -4.96
C GLN A 205 19.74 8.77 -3.94
N ALA A 206 18.50 8.42 -3.57
CA ALA A 206 17.71 9.18 -2.60
C ALA A 206 18.32 9.25 -1.19
N GLU A 207 19.18 8.30 -0.81
CA GLU A 207 19.92 8.34 0.47
C GLU A 207 21.00 9.42 0.49
N THR A 208 21.58 9.75 -0.67
CA THR A 208 22.67 10.73 -0.79
C THR A 208 22.20 12.13 -1.15
N GLU A 209 21.01 12.26 -1.76
CA GLU A 209 20.50 13.53 -2.25
C GLU A 209 19.80 14.36 -1.16
N GLN A 210 20.01 15.68 -1.20
CA GLN A 210 19.27 16.62 -0.36
C GLN A 210 17.80 16.69 -0.80
N THR A 211 17.58 16.87 -2.10
CA THR A 211 16.26 16.89 -2.74
C THR A 211 15.83 15.46 -3.06
N LEU A 212 14.71 15.01 -2.52
CA LEU A 212 14.22 13.65 -2.74
C LEU A 212 13.49 13.55 -4.09
N PRO A 213 13.59 12.41 -4.81
CA PRO A 213 12.80 12.18 -6.02
C PRO A 213 11.31 12.26 -5.71
N GLU A 214 10.51 12.84 -6.60
CA GLU A 214 9.07 12.93 -6.39
C GLU A 214 8.37 11.56 -6.42
N CYS A 215 7.33 11.39 -5.60
CA CYS A 215 6.44 10.25 -5.73
C CYS A 215 5.68 10.33 -7.06
N THR A 216 5.61 9.23 -7.77
CA THR A 216 4.79 9.10 -8.99
C THR A 216 3.28 9.15 -8.67
N PRO A 217 2.41 9.49 -9.65
CA PRO A 217 0.95 9.42 -9.47
C PRO A 217 0.46 8.06 -8.93
N ALA A 218 1.04 6.97 -9.45
CA ALA A 218 0.74 5.62 -8.98
C ALA A 218 1.15 5.41 -7.51
N GLU A 219 2.34 5.89 -7.09
CA GLU A 219 2.78 5.82 -5.69
C GLU A 219 1.94 6.69 -4.75
N ARG A 220 1.31 7.76 -5.27
CA ARG A 220 0.40 8.66 -4.52
C ARG A 220 -1.05 8.18 -4.48
N TRP A 221 -1.37 7.09 -5.21
CA TRP A 221 -2.74 6.65 -5.46
C TRP A 221 -3.62 7.80 -5.97
N GLU A 222 -3.07 8.52 -6.94
CA GLU A 222 -3.71 9.69 -7.53
C GLU A 222 -4.97 9.27 -8.28
N LYS A 223 -6.08 9.94 -7.97
CA LYS A 223 -7.30 9.86 -8.75
C LYS A 223 -7.32 10.96 -9.79
N ASP A 224 -7.83 10.64 -10.97
CA ASP A 224 -8.06 11.63 -12.01
C ASP A 224 -9.04 12.72 -11.53
N ALA A 225 -8.90 13.91 -12.13
CA ALA A 225 -9.85 14.98 -11.91
C ALA A 225 -11.26 14.54 -12.33
N THR A 226 -12.26 15.01 -11.58
CA THR A 226 -13.67 14.77 -11.92
C THR A 226 -14.40 16.08 -12.15
N TYR A 227 -15.40 16.03 -13.02
CA TYR A 227 -16.10 17.22 -13.51
C TYR A 227 -17.57 17.10 -13.11
N ALA A 228 -17.96 17.84 -12.07
CA ALA A 228 -19.29 17.77 -11.50
C ALA A 228 -20.17 18.91 -12.04
N VAL A 229 -21.37 18.60 -12.54
CA VAL A 229 -22.35 19.61 -12.94
C VAL A 229 -23.31 19.84 -11.80
N VAL A 230 -23.35 21.06 -11.26
CA VAL A 230 -24.12 21.42 -10.06
C VAL A 230 -25.18 22.48 -10.39
N LYS A 231 -26.27 22.52 -9.61
CA LYS A 231 -27.24 23.63 -9.64
C LYS A 231 -27.17 24.43 -8.33
N PRO A 232 -27.33 25.77 -8.37
CA PRO A 232 -27.44 26.59 -7.18
C PRO A 232 -28.50 26.05 -6.22
N GLY A 233 -28.17 25.96 -4.93
CA GLY A 233 -29.07 25.51 -3.87
C GLY A 233 -29.20 24.00 -3.70
N ARG A 234 -28.52 23.16 -4.50
CA ARG A 234 -28.44 21.70 -4.26
C ARG A 234 -27.10 21.31 -3.63
N SER A 235 -27.16 20.45 -2.62
CA SER A 235 -25.98 19.86 -1.97
C SER A 235 -25.33 18.73 -2.77
N ARG A 236 -26.00 18.21 -3.80
CA ARG A 236 -25.49 17.13 -4.68
C ARG A 236 -25.36 17.62 -6.12
N ALA A 237 -24.32 17.14 -6.80
CA ALA A 237 -24.17 17.30 -8.24
C ALA A 237 -25.30 16.59 -8.98
N LEU A 238 -25.71 17.15 -10.13
CA LEU A 238 -26.62 16.50 -11.07
C LEU A 238 -25.96 15.26 -11.68
N ARG A 239 -24.69 15.40 -12.08
CA ARG A 239 -23.86 14.33 -12.63
C ARG A 239 -22.39 14.66 -12.43
N VAL A 240 -21.56 13.62 -12.37
CA VAL A 240 -20.10 13.72 -12.33
C VAL A 240 -19.54 12.97 -13.53
N PHE A 241 -18.60 13.58 -14.23
CA PHE A 241 -17.94 13.05 -15.42
C PHE A 241 -16.44 12.88 -15.19
N THR A 242 -15.83 12.00 -15.96
CA THR A 242 -14.37 11.80 -16.01
C THR A 242 -13.69 12.70 -17.04
N THR A 243 -14.44 13.26 -17.99
CA THR A 243 -13.95 14.18 -19.01
C THR A 243 -14.62 15.54 -18.88
N ARG A 244 -13.86 16.60 -19.20
CA ARG A 244 -14.34 17.98 -19.13
C ARG A 244 -15.42 18.26 -20.17
N GLU A 245 -15.21 17.75 -21.38
CA GLU A 245 -16.06 17.97 -22.56
C GLU A 245 -17.49 17.47 -22.34
N GLU A 246 -17.65 16.28 -21.74
CA GLU A 246 -18.96 15.73 -21.41
C GLU A 246 -19.70 16.58 -20.35
N ALA A 247 -18.95 17.12 -19.39
CA ALA A 247 -19.51 17.97 -18.35
C ALA A 247 -19.93 19.35 -18.91
N GLU A 248 -19.12 19.94 -19.79
CA GLU A 248 -19.43 21.20 -20.48
C GLU A 248 -20.67 21.05 -21.37
N THR A 249 -20.79 19.93 -22.10
CA THR A 249 -21.98 19.61 -22.90
C THR A 249 -23.25 19.60 -22.03
N LEU A 250 -23.20 19.02 -20.83
CA LEU A 250 -24.35 19.00 -19.93
C LEU A 250 -24.65 20.38 -19.33
N VAL A 251 -23.63 21.20 -19.06
CA VAL A 251 -23.81 22.58 -18.57
C VAL A 251 -24.52 23.42 -19.62
N GLU A 252 -24.10 23.36 -20.89
CA GLU A 252 -24.74 24.05 -22.01
C GLU A 252 -26.20 23.64 -22.18
N ALA A 253 -26.49 22.35 -22.04
CA ALA A 253 -27.84 21.81 -22.14
C ALA A 253 -28.73 22.08 -20.91
N THR A 254 -28.15 22.54 -19.79
CA THR A 254 -28.86 22.66 -18.50
C THR A 254 -28.78 24.08 -17.96
N PRO A 255 -29.76 24.96 -18.29
CA PRO A 255 -29.80 26.33 -17.79
C PRO A 255 -29.74 26.40 -16.26
N GLY A 256 -28.92 27.34 -15.77
CA GLY A 256 -28.69 27.56 -14.34
C GLY A 256 -27.87 26.47 -13.66
N SER A 257 -27.17 25.62 -14.42
CA SER A 257 -26.13 24.74 -13.87
C SER A 257 -24.73 25.34 -14.06
N ALA A 258 -23.77 24.86 -13.28
CA ALA A 258 -22.38 25.28 -13.36
C ALA A 258 -21.45 24.05 -13.32
N LEU A 259 -20.32 24.18 -14.00
CA LEU A 259 -19.23 23.21 -13.92
C LEU A 259 -18.44 23.43 -12.64
N GLN A 260 -18.32 22.39 -11.82
CA GLN A 260 -17.41 22.31 -10.69
C GLN A 260 -16.31 21.30 -11.04
N VAL A 261 -15.11 21.82 -11.32
CA VAL A 261 -13.92 20.98 -11.49
C VAL A 261 -13.44 20.53 -10.11
N ARG A 262 -13.30 19.22 -9.91
CA ARG A 262 -12.69 18.63 -8.72
C ARG A 262 -11.34 18.10 -9.15
N SER A 263 -10.29 18.79 -8.72
CA SER A 263 -8.91 18.39 -8.97
C SER A 263 -8.68 16.95 -8.51
N GLY A 264 -7.79 16.23 -9.20
CA GLY A 264 -7.38 14.90 -8.77
C GLY A 264 -6.90 14.87 -7.32
N GLU A 265 -7.24 13.82 -6.60
CA GLU A 265 -6.89 13.65 -5.18
C GLU A 265 -5.72 12.67 -5.05
N SER A 266 -4.67 13.07 -4.34
CA SER A 266 -3.56 12.18 -3.96
C SER A 266 -3.95 11.44 -2.68
N ILE A 267 -4.78 10.40 -2.82
CA ILE A 267 -5.42 9.71 -1.70
C ILE A 267 -4.39 9.22 -0.67
N ARG A 268 -3.24 8.73 -1.11
CA ARG A 268 -2.19 8.28 -0.20
C ARG A 268 -1.66 9.44 0.63
N CYS A 269 -1.35 10.57 0.00
CA CYS A 269 -0.80 11.74 0.68
C CYS A 269 -1.78 12.33 1.70
N GLU A 270 -3.06 12.39 1.36
CA GLU A 270 -4.09 13.00 2.22
C GLU A 270 -4.45 12.16 3.44
N ARG A 271 -4.38 10.82 3.34
CA ARG A 271 -5.01 9.93 4.33
C ARG A 271 -4.10 8.85 4.90
N PHE A 272 -3.07 8.44 4.18
CA PHE A 272 -2.34 7.20 4.50
C PHE A 272 -0.83 7.39 4.64
N CYS A 273 -0.26 8.49 4.14
CA CYS A 273 1.17 8.73 4.20
C CYS A 273 1.57 9.31 5.56
N PRO A 274 2.34 8.57 6.39
CA PRO A 274 2.74 9.08 7.71
C PRO A 274 3.69 10.28 7.62
N CYS A 275 4.36 10.46 6.47
CA CYS A 275 5.31 11.53 6.23
C CYS A 275 4.67 12.80 5.63
N ALA A 276 3.34 12.84 5.47
CA ALA A 276 2.64 13.94 4.79
C ALA A 276 3.01 15.32 5.35
N ALA A 277 3.12 15.45 6.67
CA ALA A 277 3.49 16.69 7.35
C ALA A 277 4.90 17.21 6.98
N PHE A 278 5.80 16.31 6.58
CA PHE A 278 7.21 16.60 6.27
C PHE A 278 7.52 16.52 4.76
N CYS A 279 6.50 16.33 3.92
CA CYS A 279 6.65 16.12 2.48
C CYS A 279 6.44 17.44 1.71
N ASP A 280 7.51 18.02 1.18
CA ASP A 280 7.48 19.23 0.35
C ASP A 280 6.62 19.06 -0.91
N GLN A 281 6.65 17.90 -1.57
CA GLN A 281 5.79 17.59 -2.73
C GLN A 281 4.31 17.71 -2.36
N PHE A 282 3.91 17.19 -1.20
CA PHE A 282 2.52 17.27 -0.76
C PHE A 282 2.14 18.70 -0.35
N GLN A 283 3.00 19.38 0.40
CA GLN A 283 2.79 20.78 0.78
C GLN A 283 2.67 21.71 -0.44
N ALA A 284 3.46 21.47 -1.49
CA ALA A 284 3.35 22.19 -2.76
C ALA A 284 2.00 21.94 -3.43
N SER A 285 1.54 20.68 -3.49
CA SER A 285 0.24 20.34 -4.08
C SER A 285 -0.94 21.00 -3.36
N GLN A 286 -0.87 21.14 -2.03
CA GLN A 286 -1.91 21.81 -1.24
C GLN A 286 -1.97 23.32 -1.51
N LYS A 287 -0.81 23.98 -1.70
CA LYS A 287 -0.74 25.42 -2.04
C LYS A 287 -1.37 25.69 -3.40
N THR A 288 -1.08 24.86 -4.40
CA THR A 288 -1.68 24.97 -5.73
C THR A 288 -3.20 24.79 -5.68
N ALA A 289 -3.70 23.81 -4.91
CA ALA A 289 -5.13 23.60 -4.73
C ALA A 289 -5.82 24.83 -4.09
N GLN A 290 -5.23 25.42 -3.04
CA GLN A 290 -5.78 26.61 -2.38
C GLN A 290 -5.82 27.84 -3.31
N GLN A 291 -4.81 28.02 -4.16
CA GLN A 291 -4.78 29.12 -5.15
C GLN A 291 -5.85 28.95 -6.23
N SER A 292 -6.14 27.71 -6.65
CA SER A 292 -7.17 27.42 -7.65
C SER A 292 -8.62 27.61 -7.16
N ILE A 293 -8.83 27.60 -5.84
CA ILE A 293 -10.15 27.85 -5.21
C ILE A 293 -10.38 29.36 -4.99
N ALA A 294 -9.30 30.14 -4.87
CA ALA A 294 -9.35 31.58 -4.63
C ALA A 294 -9.43 32.43 -5.91
N ALA A 295 -9.29 31.82 -7.09
CA ALA A 295 -9.39 32.45 -8.41
C ALA A 295 -10.73 32.10 -9.07
#